data_AF-A0A1Y1MQH1-F1
#
_entry.id   AF-A0A1Y1MQH1-F1
#
_cell.length_a   1.000
_cell.length_b   1.000
_cell.length_c   1.000
_cell.angle_alpha   90.00
_cell.angle_beta   90.00
_cell.angle_gamma   90.00
#
_symmetry.space_group_name_H-M   'P 1'
#
loop_
_entity.id
_entity.type
_entity.pdbx_description
1 polymer ?
#
loop_
_entity_poly.entity_id
_entity_poly.type
_entity_poly.pdbx_seq_one_letter_code
_entity_poly.pdbx_strand_id
1 'polypeptide(L)'
;MQIKLFKSCKFHQFLSLRNAMDIKTFIFLDCETTGLPFQESNKTRITELCFVAVQSDHISLGVFPRIQNKLNFCFNPRKFISTEASRITGLTNELLEHQTEFDVSCFSVMREFLNANRKPICLVAHNGNKFDYPILKAEIYKTGNEMASDVLCIDSLVAFRNLHENSMKRTALPEPVSQVPWELNDGFDDILGDVVDNIDLQTSSQPKLTVAEIQKINETTPVKNVGGFKFRAVKRKKIFTEKLSFSLGNLYQRLTSKAPVDAHRAECDVNMLIECAATVGQPFVDWCNENAQQFCDIPMMVPGKPIGS
;
A
#
# COMPACT_ATOMS: atom_id res chain seq x y z
N MET A 1 49.42 0.62 -7.98
CA MET A 1 48.61 0.48 -6.75
C MET A 1 47.74 1.70 -6.44
N GLN A 2 48.11 2.93 -6.85
CA GLN A 2 47.34 4.14 -6.53
C GLN A 2 45.99 4.31 -7.29
N ILE A 3 45.82 3.75 -8.49
CA ILE A 3 44.58 3.94 -9.29
C ILE A 3 43.35 3.23 -8.68
N LYS A 4 43.54 2.14 -7.92
CA LYS A 4 42.42 1.43 -7.24
C LYS A 4 41.91 2.19 -6.00
N LEU A 5 42.80 2.85 -5.26
CA LEU A 5 42.44 3.65 -4.07
C LEU A 5 41.65 4.91 -4.42
N PHE A 6 41.98 5.61 -5.51
CA PHE A 6 41.24 6.81 -5.94
C PHE A 6 39.81 6.50 -6.43
N LYS A 7 39.56 5.33 -7.03
CA LYS A 7 38.20 4.90 -7.42
C LYS A 7 37.34 4.52 -6.21
N SER A 8 37.92 3.84 -5.21
CA SER A 8 37.24 3.47 -3.97
C SER A 8 36.83 4.67 -3.14
N CYS A 9 37.69 5.69 -3.03
CA CYS A 9 37.40 6.91 -2.25
C CYS A 9 36.27 7.74 -2.89
N LYS A 10 36.27 7.92 -4.22
CA LYS A 10 35.16 8.60 -4.93
C LYS A 10 33.84 7.82 -4.87
N PHE A 11 33.90 6.49 -4.92
CA PHE A 11 32.72 5.63 -4.79
C PHE A 11 32.12 5.70 -3.38
N HIS A 12 32.96 5.67 -2.33
CA HIS A 12 32.50 5.87 -0.96
C HIS A 12 31.95 7.27 -0.72
N GLN A 13 32.55 8.31 -1.29
CA GLN A 13 32.02 9.67 -1.20
C GLN A 13 30.67 9.81 -1.93
N PHE A 14 30.50 9.15 -3.08
CA PHE A 14 29.23 9.11 -3.81
C PHE A 14 28.14 8.33 -3.06
N LEU A 15 28.45 7.15 -2.50
CA LEU A 15 27.55 6.39 -1.62
C LEU A 15 27.20 7.16 -0.35
N SER A 16 28.17 7.85 0.26
CA SER A 16 27.96 8.69 1.42
C SER A 16 27.04 9.88 1.12
N LEU A 17 27.15 10.48 -0.07
CA LEU A 17 26.27 11.56 -0.53
C LEU A 17 24.86 11.05 -0.86
N ARG A 18 24.72 9.85 -1.45
CA ARG A 18 23.43 9.17 -1.61
C ARG A 18 22.77 8.90 -0.25
N ASN A 19 23.52 8.30 0.67
CA ASN A 19 23.04 7.94 2.01
C ASN A 19 22.67 9.15 2.88
N ALA A 20 23.20 10.34 2.57
CA ALA A 20 22.84 11.59 3.23
C ALA A 20 21.44 12.11 2.81
N MET A 21 20.95 11.70 1.64
CA MET A 21 19.63 12.04 1.11
C MET A 21 18.56 10.99 1.43
N ASP A 22 18.95 9.80 1.87
CA ASP A 22 18.02 8.75 2.26
C ASP A 22 17.12 9.19 3.41
N ILE A 23 15.84 8.84 3.30
CA ILE A 23 14.82 9.08 4.30
C ILE A 23 15.25 8.45 5.63
N LYS A 24 15.23 9.24 6.70
CA LYS A 24 15.56 8.78 8.06
C LYS A 24 14.33 8.51 8.91
N THR A 25 13.23 9.20 8.62
CA THR A 25 11.96 8.97 9.32
C THR A 25 10.80 8.95 8.33
N PHE A 26 10.00 7.89 8.41
CA PHE A 26 8.69 7.83 7.79
C PHE A 26 7.64 8.34 8.78
N ILE A 27 6.76 9.21 8.31
CA ILE A 27 5.58 9.67 9.06
C ILE A 27 4.37 9.06 8.36
N PHE A 28 3.88 7.96 8.90
CA PHE A 28 2.68 7.32 8.38
C PHE A 28 1.47 8.16 8.77
N LEU A 29 0.59 8.39 7.80
CA LEU A 29 -0.54 9.30 7.86
C LEU A 29 -1.80 8.59 7.38
N ASP A 30 -2.89 8.84 8.08
CA ASP A 30 -4.25 8.58 7.61
C ASP A 30 -5.19 9.67 8.14
N CYS A 31 -6.25 9.96 7.39
CA CYS A 31 -7.29 10.88 7.82
C CYS A 31 -8.71 10.35 7.57
N GLU A 32 -9.54 10.45 8.60
CA GLU A 32 -10.98 10.32 8.43
C GLU A 32 -11.57 11.68 8.05
N THR A 33 -12.62 11.65 7.24
CA THR A 33 -13.17 12.87 6.64
C THR A 33 -14.69 12.88 6.60
N THR A 34 -15.28 14.05 6.32
CA THR A 34 -16.73 14.21 6.17
C THR A 34 -17.35 13.34 5.08
N GLY A 35 -16.56 12.93 4.09
CA GLY A 35 -16.98 12.16 2.94
C GLY A 35 -15.96 12.24 1.80
N LEU A 36 -16.22 11.53 0.69
CA LEU A 36 -15.25 11.46 -0.41
C LEU A 36 -15.18 12.78 -1.19
N PRO A 37 -13.98 13.25 -1.58
CA PRO A 37 -13.82 14.52 -2.31
C PRO A 37 -14.71 14.65 -3.54
N PHE A 38 -14.82 13.60 -4.37
CA PHE A 38 -15.64 13.64 -5.57
C PHE A 38 -17.15 13.74 -5.28
N GLN A 39 -17.61 13.22 -4.14
CA GLN A 39 -19.03 13.31 -3.74
C GLN A 39 -19.34 14.70 -3.17
N GLU A 40 -18.35 15.36 -2.58
CA GLU A 40 -18.51 16.65 -1.91
C GLU A 40 -18.02 17.84 -2.73
N SER A 41 -17.84 17.66 -4.05
CA SER A 41 -17.29 18.69 -4.94
C SER A 41 -15.98 19.30 -4.43
N ASN A 42 -15.11 18.46 -3.87
CA ASN A 42 -13.82 18.80 -3.29
C ASN A 42 -13.90 19.84 -2.15
N LYS A 43 -14.96 19.72 -1.34
CA LYS A 43 -15.17 20.47 -0.10
C LYS A 43 -15.05 19.58 1.15
N THR A 44 -14.38 18.44 1.03
CA THR A 44 -14.15 17.50 2.13
C THR A 44 -13.37 18.17 3.27
N ARG A 45 -13.72 17.83 4.51
CA ARG A 45 -13.06 18.31 5.73
C ARG A 45 -12.56 17.12 6.54
N ILE A 46 -11.45 17.31 7.26
CA ILE A 46 -10.88 16.30 8.14
C ILE A 46 -11.70 16.21 9.44
N THR A 47 -11.96 14.99 9.92
CA THR A 47 -12.63 14.69 11.20
C THR A 47 -11.71 13.97 12.17
N GLU A 48 -10.76 13.17 11.69
CA GLU A 48 -9.68 12.57 12.48
C GLU A 48 -8.38 12.60 11.67
N LEU A 49 -7.23 12.84 12.31
CA LEU A 49 -5.92 12.85 11.67
C LEU A 49 -4.91 12.15 12.56
N CYS A 50 -4.29 11.09 12.04
CA CYS A 50 -3.26 10.35 12.75
C CYS A 50 -1.91 10.47 12.03
N PHE A 51 -0.86 10.79 12.79
CA PHE A 51 0.53 10.65 12.39
C PHE A 51 1.26 9.69 13.30
N VAL A 52 2.01 8.76 12.70
CA VAL A 52 2.92 7.88 13.43
C VAL A 52 4.29 7.93 12.77
N ALA A 53 5.27 8.45 13.53
CA ALA A 53 6.65 8.56 13.10
C ALA A 53 7.44 7.30 13.45
N VAL A 54 8.12 6.75 12.45
CA VAL A 54 8.96 5.55 12.56
C VAL A 54 10.27 5.79 11.82
N GLN A 55 11.41 5.45 12.45
CA GLN A 55 12.71 5.53 11.78
C GLN A 55 12.83 4.48 10.66
N SER A 56 13.51 4.83 9.57
CA SER A 56 13.60 3.98 8.38
C SER A 56 14.32 2.66 8.63
N ASP A 57 15.33 2.66 9.50
CA ASP A 57 16.03 1.47 9.95
C ASP A 57 15.09 0.46 10.63
N HIS A 58 14.12 0.92 11.43
CA HIS A 58 13.14 0.04 12.06
C HIS A 58 12.16 -0.59 11.06
N ILE A 59 11.79 0.11 9.99
CA ILE A 59 10.99 -0.48 8.91
C ILE A 59 11.80 -1.55 8.17
N SER A 60 13.07 -1.28 7.90
CA SER A 60 13.97 -2.23 7.23
C SER A 60 14.15 -3.57 7.95
N LEU A 61 13.93 -3.61 9.28
CA LEU A 61 14.09 -4.84 10.08
C LEU A 61 13.06 -5.94 9.76
N GLY A 62 11.99 -5.64 9.02
CA GLY A 62 11.00 -6.68 8.68
C GLY A 62 9.97 -6.95 9.79
N VAL A 63 10.01 -6.19 10.89
CA VAL A 63 9.18 -6.40 12.08
C VAL A 63 8.42 -5.15 12.45
N PHE A 64 7.26 -5.30 13.10
CA PHE A 64 6.48 -4.15 13.54
C PHE A 64 7.30 -3.26 14.49
N PRO A 65 7.55 -1.99 14.15
CA PRO A 65 8.45 -1.11 14.89
C PRO A 65 7.99 -0.87 16.33
N ARG A 66 8.83 -1.14 17.34
CA ARG A 66 8.50 -0.86 18.74
C ARG A 66 8.61 0.63 19.11
N ILE A 67 9.54 1.35 18.49
CA ILE A 67 9.81 2.77 18.76
C ILE A 67 9.01 3.60 17.76
N GLN A 68 8.04 4.35 18.27
CA GLN A 68 7.13 5.17 17.49
C GLN A 68 6.82 6.46 18.27
N ASN A 69 6.72 7.59 17.57
CA ASN A 69 6.09 8.80 18.12
C ASN A 69 4.73 8.95 17.45
N LYS A 70 3.68 9.27 18.22
CA LYS A 70 2.31 9.35 17.70
C LYS A 70 1.68 10.70 17.99
N LEU A 71 0.90 11.19 17.03
CA LEU A 71 0.06 12.38 17.16
C LEU A 71 -1.30 12.03 16.56
N ASN A 72 -2.38 12.14 17.34
CA ASN A 72 -3.74 11.90 16.86
C ASN A 72 -4.65 13.07 17.28
N PHE A 73 -5.45 13.57 16.36
CA PHE A 73 -6.42 14.62 16.60
C PHE A 73 -7.78 14.25 16.04
N CYS A 74 -8.84 14.59 16.77
CA CYS A 74 -10.21 14.66 16.25
C CYS A 74 -10.62 16.12 16.09
N PHE A 75 -11.39 16.43 15.05
CA PHE A 75 -11.77 17.80 14.71
C PHE A 75 -13.27 17.95 14.55
N ASN A 76 -13.78 19.12 14.90
CA ASN A 76 -15.07 19.58 14.41
C ASN A 76 -14.90 20.08 12.96
N PRO A 77 -15.48 19.41 11.94
CA PRO A 77 -15.27 19.78 10.54
C PRO A 77 -16.01 21.06 10.13
N ARG A 78 -16.84 21.65 11.01
CA ARG A 78 -17.74 22.79 10.70
C ARG A 78 -18.58 22.56 9.45
N LYS A 79 -18.94 21.29 9.23
CA LYS A 79 -19.68 20.78 8.08
C LYS A 79 -20.38 19.48 8.49
N PHE A 80 -21.54 19.19 7.92
CA PHE A 80 -22.17 17.89 8.10
C PHE A 80 -21.29 16.76 7.57
N ILE A 81 -21.12 15.74 8.41
CA ILE A 81 -20.50 14.46 8.05
C ILE A 81 -21.57 13.66 7.30
N SER A 82 -21.20 13.10 6.16
CA SER A 82 -22.12 12.28 5.38
C SER A 82 -22.52 11.02 6.15
N THR A 83 -23.73 10.54 5.93
CA THR A 83 -24.24 9.32 6.60
C THR A 83 -23.31 8.14 6.40
N GLU A 84 -22.73 8.00 5.21
CA GLU A 84 -21.79 6.91 4.91
C GLU A 84 -20.46 7.08 5.65
N ALA A 85 -19.90 8.29 5.72
CA ALA A 85 -18.68 8.54 6.49
C ALA A 85 -18.91 8.29 7.99
N SER A 86 -20.04 8.72 8.55
CA SER A 86 -20.37 8.44 9.95
C SER A 86 -20.58 6.94 10.21
N ARG A 87 -21.15 6.21 9.25
CA ARG A 87 -21.33 4.76 9.36
C ARG A 87 -20.01 3.99 9.40
N ILE A 88 -19.04 4.38 8.58
CA ILE A 88 -17.75 3.67 8.50
C ILE A 88 -16.80 4.08 9.63
N THR A 89 -16.73 5.37 9.95
CA THR A 89 -15.76 5.90 10.93
C THR A 89 -16.27 5.88 12.37
N GLY A 90 -17.59 5.81 12.56
CA GLY A 90 -18.23 6.02 13.85
C GLY A 90 -18.21 7.49 14.33
N LEU A 91 -17.69 8.43 13.54
CA LEU A 91 -17.65 9.85 13.87
C LEU A 91 -18.91 10.57 13.40
N THR A 92 -19.57 11.26 14.33
CA THR A 92 -20.74 12.09 14.04
C THR A 92 -20.49 13.54 14.43
N ASN A 93 -21.30 14.45 13.91
CA ASN A 93 -21.20 15.87 14.24
C ASN A 93 -21.42 16.12 15.74
N GLU A 94 -22.28 15.35 16.39
CA GLU A 94 -22.57 15.42 17.82
C GLU A 94 -21.35 14.99 18.65
N LEU A 95 -20.70 13.87 18.29
CA LEU A 95 -19.50 13.40 18.98
C LEU A 95 -18.34 14.41 18.89
N LEU A 96 -18.26 15.14 17.78
CA LEU A 96 -17.18 16.08 17.48
C LEU A 96 -17.55 17.53 17.82
N GLU A 97 -18.70 17.79 18.43
CA GLU A 97 -19.23 19.16 18.58
C GLU A 97 -18.32 20.09 19.39
N HIS A 98 -17.67 19.52 20.43
CA HIS A 98 -16.78 20.24 21.35
C HIS A 98 -15.31 20.18 20.94
N GLN A 99 -14.97 19.47 19.87
CA GLN A 99 -13.62 19.50 19.33
C GLN A 99 -13.35 20.83 18.61
N THR A 100 -12.08 21.21 18.55
CA THR A 100 -11.67 22.37 17.75
C THR A 100 -11.73 22.03 16.26
N GLU A 101 -11.83 23.04 15.41
CA GLU A 101 -11.56 22.84 13.99
C GLU A 101 -10.04 22.70 13.75
N PHE A 102 -9.66 22.32 12.53
CA PHE A 102 -8.26 22.39 12.12
C PHE A 102 -7.82 23.86 12.07
N ASP A 103 -7.01 24.29 13.04
CA ASP A 103 -6.61 25.68 13.24
C ASP A 103 -5.07 25.87 13.21
N VAL A 104 -4.64 27.12 13.44
CA VAL A 104 -3.21 27.49 13.49
C VAL A 104 -2.48 26.78 14.62
N SER A 105 -3.14 26.57 15.76
CA SER A 105 -2.57 25.90 16.93
C SER A 105 -2.26 24.43 16.63
N CYS A 106 -3.22 23.72 16.03
CA CYS A 106 -3.06 22.35 15.55
C CYS A 106 -1.91 22.26 14.55
N PHE A 107 -1.87 23.16 13.55
CA PHE A 107 -0.78 23.17 12.57
C PHE A 107 0.59 23.40 13.24
N SER A 108 0.66 24.23 14.28
CA SER A 108 1.89 24.47 15.03
C SER A 108 2.36 23.21 15.76
N VAL A 109 1.46 22.48 16.43
CA VAL A 109 1.78 21.18 17.06
C VAL A 109 2.26 20.17 16.03
N MET A 110 1.57 20.06 14.90
CA MET A 110 1.96 19.18 13.81
C MET A 110 3.36 19.51 13.28
N ARG A 111 3.66 20.80 13.07
CA ARG A 111 4.97 21.26 12.61
C ARG A 111 6.08 20.89 13.60
N GLU A 112 5.88 21.14 14.88
CA GLU A 112 6.86 20.77 15.92
C GLU A 112 7.03 19.25 16.04
N PHE A 113 5.95 18.49 15.89
CA PHE A 113 6.02 17.03 15.82
C PHE A 113 6.90 16.57 14.65
N LEU A 114 6.72 17.14 13.45
CA LEU A 114 7.55 16.82 12.28
C LEU A 114 9.03 17.22 12.50
N ASN A 115 9.28 18.35 13.16
CA ASN A 115 10.63 18.83 13.46
C ASN A 115 11.35 18.03 14.54
N ALA A 116 10.63 17.37 15.44
CA ALA A 116 11.19 16.50 16.47
C ALA A 116 11.80 15.19 15.92
N ASN A 117 11.58 14.88 14.63
CA ASN A 117 12.03 13.65 14.00
C ASN A 117 13.31 13.84 13.15
N ARG A 118 14.08 12.75 12.98
CA ARG A 118 15.32 12.77 12.20
C ARG A 118 15.01 13.03 10.72
N LYS A 119 15.65 14.05 10.15
CA LYS A 119 15.56 14.41 8.73
C LYS A 119 16.48 13.53 7.85
N PRO A 120 16.16 13.34 6.56
CA PRO A 120 14.93 13.75 5.87
C PRO A 120 13.68 12.98 6.34
N ILE A 121 12.55 13.67 6.38
CA ILE A 121 11.24 13.08 6.73
C ILE A 121 10.41 12.82 5.47
N CYS A 122 9.67 11.71 5.45
CA CYS A 122 8.76 11.38 4.35
C CYS A 122 7.39 10.99 4.89
N LEU A 123 6.35 11.70 4.47
CA LEU A 123 4.96 11.31 4.72
C LEU A 123 4.62 10.05 3.91
N VAL A 124 3.85 9.15 4.51
CA VAL A 124 3.40 7.91 3.89
C VAL A 124 1.91 7.73 4.14
N ALA A 125 1.10 7.86 3.09
CA ALA A 125 -0.34 7.63 3.14
C ALA A 125 -0.76 6.67 2.01
N HIS A 126 -1.88 5.97 2.21
CA HIS A 126 -2.37 5.00 1.26
C HIS A 126 -3.39 5.64 0.31
N ASN A 127 -3.05 5.74 -0.98
CA ASN A 127 -3.78 6.59 -1.95
C ASN A 127 -3.69 8.09 -1.61
N GLY A 128 -2.63 8.49 -0.89
CA GLY A 128 -2.45 9.85 -0.36
C GLY A 128 -2.43 10.93 -1.43
N ASN A 129 -1.90 10.66 -2.63
CA ASN A 129 -1.86 11.64 -3.72
C ASN A 129 -3.26 12.06 -4.19
N LYS A 130 -4.27 11.22 -3.97
CA LYS A 130 -5.65 11.44 -4.40
C LYS A 130 -6.62 11.65 -3.24
N PHE A 131 -6.11 11.67 -2.00
CA PHE A 131 -6.93 11.74 -0.80
C PHE A 131 -6.25 12.59 0.28
N ASP A 132 -5.42 12.00 1.13
CA ASP A 132 -4.88 12.63 2.34
C ASP A 132 -4.11 13.92 2.05
N TYR A 133 -3.18 13.90 1.08
CA TYR A 133 -2.27 15.02 0.85
C TYR A 133 -3.00 16.26 0.29
N PRO A 134 -3.86 16.16 -0.75
CA PRO A 134 -4.64 17.30 -1.20
C PRO A 134 -5.54 17.90 -0.12
N ILE A 135 -6.17 17.06 0.71
CA ILE A 135 -7.09 17.49 1.78
C ILE A 135 -6.30 18.18 2.90
N LEU A 136 -5.24 17.55 3.39
CA LEU A 136 -4.36 18.12 4.42
C LEU A 136 -3.76 19.45 3.97
N LYS A 137 -3.29 19.53 2.73
CA LYS A 137 -2.75 20.78 2.17
C LYS A 137 -3.81 21.89 2.11
N ALA A 138 -5.06 21.55 1.79
CA ALA A 138 -6.16 22.50 1.80
C ALA A 138 -6.52 22.99 3.22
N GLU A 139 -6.47 22.13 4.25
CA GLU A 139 -6.66 22.57 5.64
C GLU A 139 -5.51 23.45 6.12
N ILE A 140 -4.26 23.08 5.85
CA ILE A 140 -3.08 23.89 6.18
C ILE A 140 -3.18 25.28 5.53
N TYR A 141 -3.55 25.33 4.24
CA TYR A 141 -3.70 26.59 3.51
C TYR A 141 -4.74 27.53 4.13
N LYS A 142 -5.86 27.01 4.65
CA LYS A 142 -6.89 27.82 5.34
C LYS A 142 -6.35 28.51 6.60
N THR A 143 -5.33 27.94 7.23
CA THR A 143 -4.66 28.56 8.39
C THR A 143 -3.71 29.70 8.00
N GLY A 144 -3.53 29.97 6.70
CA GLY A 144 -2.56 30.94 6.20
C GLY A 144 -1.10 30.44 6.26
N ASN A 145 -0.90 29.13 6.41
CA ASN A 145 0.41 28.51 6.48
C ASN A 145 0.64 27.55 5.30
N GLU A 146 1.87 27.07 5.18
CA GLU A 146 2.29 26.04 4.23
C GLU A 146 3.18 25.00 4.94
N MET A 147 3.19 23.78 4.42
CA MET A 147 4.11 22.73 4.86
C MET A 147 5.55 23.13 4.49
N ALA A 148 6.53 22.74 5.31
CA ALA A 148 7.94 22.98 5.00
C ALA A 148 8.36 22.28 3.69
N SER A 149 9.20 22.94 2.90
CA SER A 149 9.62 22.47 1.56
C SER A 149 10.54 21.25 1.60
N ASP A 150 11.14 20.95 2.75
CA ASP A 150 11.97 19.77 2.97
C ASP A 150 11.16 18.50 3.30
N VAL A 151 9.84 18.59 3.40
CA VAL A 151 8.96 17.45 3.67
C VAL A 151 8.73 16.66 2.38
N LEU A 152 9.17 15.40 2.39
CA LEU A 152 8.90 14.46 1.31
C LEU A 152 7.57 13.74 1.53
N CYS A 153 7.02 13.13 0.48
CA CYS A 153 5.87 12.25 0.56
C CYS A 153 5.91 11.13 -0.49
N ILE A 154 5.28 10.00 -0.17
CA ILE A 154 5.07 8.88 -1.10
C ILE A 154 3.63 8.38 -1.00
N ASP A 155 3.08 7.90 -2.10
CA ASP A 155 1.81 7.18 -2.10
C ASP A 155 2.07 5.68 -2.00
N SER A 156 1.71 5.07 -0.87
CA SER A 156 1.99 3.67 -0.61
C SER A 156 1.22 2.74 -1.56
N LEU A 157 0.07 3.16 -2.08
CA LEU A 157 -0.68 2.39 -3.08
C LEU A 157 0.16 2.20 -4.35
N VAL A 158 0.90 3.23 -4.76
CA VAL A 158 1.81 3.17 -5.91
C VAL A 158 3.03 2.30 -5.56
N ALA A 159 3.60 2.49 -4.36
CA ALA A 159 4.72 1.70 -3.87
C ALA A 159 4.45 0.20 -3.92
N PHE A 160 3.35 -0.25 -3.28
CA PHE A 160 3.03 -1.67 -3.19
C PHE A 160 2.68 -2.29 -4.54
N ARG A 161 2.08 -1.54 -5.46
CA ARG A 161 1.84 -2.02 -6.84
C ARG A 161 3.15 -2.28 -7.57
N ASN A 162 4.08 -1.31 -7.55
CA ASN A 162 5.38 -1.45 -8.20
C ASN A 162 6.21 -2.58 -7.60
N LEU A 163 6.22 -2.70 -6.27
CA LEU A 163 6.93 -3.75 -5.55
C LEU A 163 6.37 -5.15 -5.90
N HIS A 164 5.04 -5.28 -5.97
CA HIS A 164 4.39 -6.51 -6.41
C HIS A 164 4.74 -6.86 -7.86
N GLU A 165 4.64 -5.91 -8.79
CA GLU A 165 5.00 -6.12 -10.19
C GLU A 165 6.47 -6.52 -10.37
N ASN A 166 7.38 -5.90 -9.60
CA ASN A 166 8.80 -6.23 -9.63
C ASN A 166 9.07 -7.64 -9.08
N SER A 167 8.37 -8.05 -8.02
CA SER A 167 8.43 -9.42 -7.51
C SER A 167 7.98 -10.44 -8.56
N MET A 168 6.86 -10.16 -9.25
CA MET A 168 6.32 -11.05 -10.30
C MET A 168 7.26 -11.17 -11.52
N LYS A 169 7.92 -10.07 -11.91
CA LYS A 169 8.91 -10.08 -12.99
C LYS A 169 10.15 -10.90 -12.63
N ARG A 170 10.61 -10.84 -11.38
CA ARG A 170 11.73 -11.67 -10.89
C ARG A 170 11.40 -13.16 -10.94
N THR A 171 10.19 -13.55 -10.50
CA THR A 171 9.75 -14.95 -10.55
C THR A 171 9.48 -15.48 -11.96
N ALA A 172 9.27 -14.61 -12.95
CA ALA A 172 8.99 -14.98 -14.34
C ALA A 172 10.25 -15.07 -15.22
N LEU A 173 11.41 -14.64 -14.74
CA LEU A 173 12.69 -14.87 -15.39
C LEU A 173 13.18 -16.27 -15.01
N PRO A 174 13.52 -17.16 -15.97
CA PRO A 174 14.18 -18.41 -15.63
C PRO A 174 15.56 -18.10 -15.06
N GLU A 175 15.71 -18.29 -13.74
CA GLU A 175 17.02 -18.36 -13.10
C GLU A 175 17.83 -19.45 -13.83
N PRO A 176 19.07 -19.18 -14.30
CA PRO A 176 19.95 -20.27 -14.65
C PRO A 176 20.18 -21.05 -13.36
N VAL A 177 19.76 -22.32 -13.35
CA VAL A 177 19.93 -23.22 -12.20
C VAL A 177 21.42 -23.25 -11.83
N SER A 178 21.81 -22.44 -10.84
CA SER A 178 23.09 -22.60 -10.18
C SER A 178 22.95 -23.88 -9.38
N GLN A 179 23.67 -24.91 -9.82
CA GLN A 179 23.72 -26.21 -9.18
C GLN A 179 23.93 -26.02 -7.67
N VAL A 180 22.96 -26.47 -6.88
CA VAL A 180 23.11 -26.56 -5.43
C VAL A 180 24.31 -27.48 -5.18
N PRO A 181 25.33 -27.06 -4.41
CA PRO A 181 26.45 -27.92 -4.06
C PRO A 181 25.93 -29.25 -3.49
N TRP A 182 26.41 -30.36 -4.05
CA TRP A 182 25.97 -31.71 -3.71
C TRP A 182 26.12 -32.07 -2.22
N GLU A 183 26.92 -31.29 -1.48
CA GLU A 183 27.21 -31.47 -0.05
C GLU A 183 26.07 -31.07 0.90
N LEU A 184 24.97 -30.48 0.40
CA LEU A 184 23.81 -30.07 1.22
C LEU A 184 22.50 -30.81 0.89
N ASN A 185 22.56 -31.87 0.08
CA ASN A 185 21.39 -32.74 -0.15
C ASN A 185 21.33 -33.81 0.95
N ASP A 186 20.72 -33.48 2.09
CA ASP A 186 20.63 -34.37 3.26
C ASP A 186 19.45 -35.35 3.22
N GLY A 187 18.82 -35.53 2.05
CA GLY A 187 17.81 -36.59 1.82
C GLY A 187 16.52 -36.39 2.61
N PHE A 188 16.28 -35.20 3.15
CA PHE A 188 15.06 -34.90 3.89
C PHE A 188 13.82 -34.75 2.98
N ASP A 189 14.03 -34.48 1.68
CA ASP A 189 12.96 -34.33 0.68
C ASP A 189 12.24 -35.66 0.39
N ASP A 190 12.92 -36.81 0.49
CA ASP A 190 12.31 -38.13 0.31
C ASP A 190 11.37 -38.51 1.48
N ILE A 191 11.59 -37.94 2.67
CA ILE A 191 10.74 -38.16 3.85
C ILE A 191 9.45 -37.33 3.77
N LEU A 192 9.47 -36.18 3.09
CA LEU A 192 8.28 -35.35 2.87
C LEU A 192 7.34 -35.96 1.82
N GLY A 193 7.87 -36.66 0.81
CA GLY A 193 7.06 -37.40 -0.18
C GLY A 193 6.23 -38.51 0.45
N ASP A 194 6.84 -39.32 1.32
CA ASP A 194 6.17 -40.46 1.96
C ASP A 194 5.10 -40.06 2.99
N VAL A 195 5.19 -38.87 3.59
CA VAL A 195 4.18 -38.37 4.53
C VAL A 195 2.94 -37.84 3.80
N VAL A 196 3.10 -37.28 2.60
CA VAL A 196 1.98 -36.76 1.79
C VAL A 196 1.15 -37.90 1.20
N ASP A 197 1.79 -38.98 0.76
CA ASP A 197 1.10 -40.15 0.20
C ASP A 197 0.32 -40.97 1.25
N ASN A 198 0.70 -40.87 2.53
CA ASN A 198 0.01 -41.58 3.62
C ASN A 198 -1.21 -40.82 4.21
N ILE A 199 -1.46 -39.57 3.81
CA ILE A 199 -2.65 -38.82 4.23
C ILE A 199 -3.85 -39.11 3.30
N ASP A 200 -3.61 -39.54 2.06
CA ASP A 200 -4.65 -39.80 1.06
C ASP A 200 -5.36 -41.16 1.21
N LEU A 201 -4.96 -41.99 2.18
CA LEU A 201 -5.57 -43.32 2.44
C LEU A 201 -6.68 -43.34 3.49
N GLN A 202 -7.13 -42.20 4.03
CA GLN A 202 -8.22 -42.15 5.02
C GLN A 202 -9.37 -41.19 4.71
N THR A 203 -9.84 -41.12 3.45
CA THR A 203 -11.25 -40.75 3.20
C THR A 203 -11.77 -41.31 1.87
N SER A 204 -12.31 -42.53 1.92
CA SER A 204 -13.16 -43.10 0.88
C SER A 204 -14.54 -42.44 0.88
N SER A 205 -15.04 -41.98 -0.29
CA SER A 205 -16.38 -42.30 -0.85
C SER A 205 -16.83 -41.33 -1.95
N GLN A 206 -16.49 -41.55 -3.23
CA GLN A 206 -17.36 -41.33 -4.42
C GLN A 206 -16.76 -42.02 -5.67
N PRO A 207 -17.56 -42.58 -6.60
CA PRO A 207 -17.05 -43.36 -7.73
C PRO A 207 -16.54 -42.47 -8.88
N LYS A 208 -15.33 -42.77 -9.37
CA LYS A 208 -14.72 -42.12 -10.55
C LYS A 208 -15.18 -42.82 -11.84
N LEU A 209 -15.86 -42.09 -12.72
CA LEU A 209 -16.08 -42.48 -14.13
C LEU A 209 -14.77 -42.39 -14.92
N THR A 210 -14.60 -43.23 -15.93
CA THR A 210 -13.37 -43.30 -16.72
C THR A 210 -13.35 -42.29 -17.88
N VAL A 211 -12.15 -41.88 -18.30
CA VAL A 211 -11.92 -40.89 -19.37
C VAL A 211 -12.58 -41.30 -20.71
N ALA A 212 -12.74 -42.61 -20.96
CA ALA A 212 -13.37 -43.14 -22.16
C ALA A 212 -14.91 -42.99 -22.18
N GLU A 213 -15.56 -42.88 -21.01
CA GLU A 213 -17.01 -42.75 -20.89
C GLU A 213 -17.48 -41.31 -21.13
N ILE A 214 -16.65 -40.33 -20.76
CA ILE A 214 -16.91 -38.89 -20.96
C ILE A 214 -16.83 -38.51 -22.45
N GLN A 215 -15.99 -39.20 -23.22
CA GLN A 215 -15.78 -38.88 -24.64
C GLN A 215 -16.97 -39.30 -25.53
N LYS A 216 -17.73 -40.34 -25.16
CA LYS A 216 -18.93 -40.80 -25.90
C LYS A 216 -20.15 -39.89 -25.75
N ILE A 217 -20.22 -39.06 -24.70
CA ILE A 217 -21.38 -38.18 -24.46
C ILE A 217 -21.28 -36.90 -25.31
N ASN A 218 -20.07 -36.46 -25.66
CA ASN A 218 -19.83 -35.20 -26.37
C ASN A 218 -19.88 -35.31 -27.91
N GLU A 219 -20.05 -36.51 -28.48
CA GLU A 219 -20.00 -36.76 -29.92
C GLU A 219 -21.38 -37.05 -30.54
N THR A 220 -22.36 -36.18 -30.34
CA THR A 220 -23.52 -36.11 -31.24
C THR A 220 -23.85 -34.65 -31.59
N THR A 221 -23.47 -34.24 -32.81
CA THR A 221 -23.92 -33.00 -33.45
C THR A 221 -24.88 -33.36 -34.58
N PRO A 222 -26.13 -32.84 -34.64
CA PRO A 222 -26.98 -33.03 -35.81
C PRO A 222 -26.61 -32.05 -36.94
N VAL A 223 -26.76 -32.53 -38.18
CA VAL A 223 -26.29 -31.92 -39.43
C VAL A 223 -27.22 -30.78 -39.93
N LYS A 224 -26.59 -29.85 -40.66
CA LYS A 224 -26.99 -28.52 -41.18
C LYS A 224 -28.28 -28.43 -42.03
N ASN A 225 -28.81 -27.19 -42.13
CA ASN A 225 -29.16 -26.62 -43.44
C ASN A 225 -28.98 -25.09 -43.54
N VAL A 226 -28.92 -24.64 -44.80
CA VAL A 226 -28.23 -23.50 -45.45
C VAL A 226 -28.72 -22.07 -45.14
N GLY A 227 -27.81 -21.08 -45.17
CA GLY A 227 -28.11 -19.71 -45.67
C GLY A 227 -27.76 -18.52 -44.77
N GLY A 228 -26.83 -17.66 -45.22
CA GLY A 228 -26.69 -16.26 -44.79
C GLY A 228 -25.41 -15.91 -44.03
N PHE A 229 -24.47 -15.23 -44.70
CA PHE A 229 -23.27 -14.66 -44.08
C PHE A 229 -23.65 -13.56 -43.06
N LYS A 230 -23.29 -13.76 -41.79
CA LYS A 230 -23.11 -12.69 -40.80
C LYS A 230 -21.79 -12.92 -40.08
N PHE A 231 -20.83 -12.00 -40.26
CA PHE A 231 -19.59 -11.99 -39.50
C PHE A 231 -19.93 -11.82 -38.01
N ARG A 232 -19.74 -12.88 -37.23
CA ARG A 232 -19.88 -12.83 -35.78
C ARG A 232 -18.51 -12.53 -35.20
N ALA A 233 -18.36 -11.33 -34.63
CA ALA A 233 -17.15 -10.91 -33.93
C ALA A 233 -16.73 -11.98 -32.92
N VAL A 234 -15.51 -12.50 -33.07
CA VAL A 234 -14.89 -13.38 -32.07
C VAL A 234 -14.70 -12.54 -30.82
N LYS A 235 -15.57 -12.72 -29.82
CA LYS A 235 -15.31 -12.21 -28.47
C LYS A 235 -14.06 -12.95 -27.99
N ARG A 236 -12.91 -12.26 -27.99
CA ARG A 236 -11.74 -12.66 -27.21
C ARG A 236 -12.25 -13.01 -25.81
N LYS A 237 -12.18 -14.29 -25.42
CA LYS A 237 -12.30 -14.66 -24.01
C LYS A 237 -11.16 -13.94 -23.31
N LYS A 238 -11.45 -12.82 -22.66
CA LYS A 238 -10.55 -12.23 -21.67
C LYS A 238 -10.31 -13.34 -20.66
N ILE A 239 -9.07 -13.84 -20.59
CA ILE A 239 -8.59 -14.55 -19.41
C ILE A 239 -8.87 -13.58 -18.26
N PHE A 240 -9.81 -13.95 -17.40
CA PHE A 240 -10.13 -13.16 -16.22
C PHE A 240 -9.00 -13.42 -15.22
N THR A 241 -7.88 -12.72 -15.38
CA THR A 241 -6.99 -12.53 -14.25
C THR A 241 -7.77 -11.64 -13.28
N GLU A 242 -8.22 -12.20 -12.17
CA GLU A 242 -8.77 -11.41 -11.07
C GLU A 242 -7.73 -10.32 -10.75
N LYS A 243 -8.08 -9.06 -11.03
CA LYS A 243 -7.17 -7.96 -10.75
C LYS A 243 -7.00 -7.90 -9.24
N LEU A 244 -5.77 -8.14 -8.79
CA LEU A 244 -5.42 -8.09 -7.39
C LEU A 244 -5.81 -6.73 -6.79
N SER A 245 -6.58 -6.75 -5.71
CA SER A 245 -6.92 -5.53 -4.98
C SER A 245 -5.73 -5.05 -4.16
N PHE A 246 -5.51 -3.73 -4.18
CA PHE A 246 -4.52 -3.05 -3.36
C PHE A 246 -5.18 -2.07 -2.39
N SER A 247 -6.47 -2.21 -2.07
CA SER A 247 -7.02 -1.49 -0.92
C SER A 247 -6.29 -1.92 0.35
N LEU A 248 -6.14 -1.00 1.31
CA LEU A 248 -5.33 -1.23 2.51
C LEU A 248 -5.67 -2.54 3.21
N GLY A 249 -6.96 -2.80 3.47
CA GLY A 249 -7.39 -4.04 4.13
C GLY A 249 -7.03 -5.33 3.35
N ASN A 250 -7.23 -5.33 2.03
CA ASN A 250 -6.87 -6.49 1.19
C ASN A 250 -5.35 -6.68 1.07
N LEU A 251 -4.61 -5.57 1.01
CA LEU A 251 -3.16 -5.58 1.00
C LEU A 251 -2.62 -6.12 2.33
N TYR A 252 -3.12 -5.60 3.45
CA TYR A 252 -2.75 -6.01 4.80
C TYR A 252 -2.99 -7.51 4.99
N GLN A 253 -4.20 -7.99 4.68
CA GLN A 253 -4.52 -9.41 4.80
C GLN A 253 -3.59 -10.28 3.96
N ARG A 254 -3.23 -9.84 2.75
CA ARG A 254 -2.33 -10.59 1.87
C ARG A 254 -0.89 -10.62 2.38
N LEU A 255 -0.40 -9.54 2.98
CA LEU A 255 0.99 -9.44 3.45
C LEU A 255 1.17 -10.13 4.81
N THR A 256 0.21 -9.97 5.72
CA THR A 256 0.37 -10.39 7.13
C THR A 256 -0.43 -11.64 7.48
N SER A 257 -1.33 -12.10 6.60
CA SER A 257 -2.32 -13.15 6.87
C SER A 257 -3.30 -12.83 8.01
N LYS A 258 -3.36 -11.56 8.46
CA LYS A 258 -4.27 -11.11 9.53
C LYS A 258 -5.50 -10.42 8.95
N ALA A 259 -6.63 -10.51 9.64
CA ALA A 259 -7.80 -9.74 9.29
C ALA A 259 -7.62 -8.27 9.71
N PRO A 260 -8.07 -7.28 8.92
CA PRO A 260 -8.21 -5.90 9.36
C PRO A 260 -9.10 -5.82 10.60
N VAL A 261 -8.66 -5.08 11.63
CA VAL A 261 -9.40 -4.85 12.87
C VAL A 261 -9.60 -3.35 13.01
N ASP A 262 -10.81 -2.93 13.38
CA ASP A 262 -11.19 -1.53 13.60
C ASP A 262 -10.79 -0.60 12.44
N ALA A 263 -10.99 -1.09 11.20
CA ALA A 263 -10.75 -0.30 9.99
C ALA A 263 -11.62 0.96 9.99
N HIS A 264 -11.13 2.03 9.35
CA HIS A 264 -11.76 3.37 9.38
C HIS A 264 -11.68 4.06 10.74
N ARG A 265 -10.61 3.78 11.48
CA ARG A 265 -10.08 4.63 12.54
C ARG A 265 -8.68 5.03 12.12
N ALA A 266 -8.36 6.32 12.15
CA ALA A 266 -7.11 6.81 11.55
C ALA A 266 -5.87 6.12 12.13
N GLU A 267 -5.82 5.90 13.45
CA GLU A 267 -4.69 5.19 14.08
C GLU A 267 -4.60 3.71 13.66
N CYS A 268 -5.73 3.02 13.53
CA CYS A 268 -5.76 1.61 13.14
C CYS A 268 -5.30 1.43 11.69
N ASP A 269 -5.76 2.30 10.79
CA ASP A 269 -5.39 2.29 9.38
C ASP A 269 -3.90 2.63 9.21
N VAL A 270 -3.38 3.61 9.96
CA VAL A 270 -1.93 3.88 10.04
C VAL A 270 -1.16 2.66 10.53
N ASN A 271 -1.59 1.99 11.60
CA ASN A 271 -0.90 0.81 12.12
C ASN A 271 -0.89 -0.33 11.08
N MET A 272 -2.00 -0.58 10.37
CA MET A 272 -2.04 -1.55 9.28
C MET A 272 -1.06 -1.19 8.17
N LEU A 273 -0.96 0.09 7.81
CA LEU A 273 -0.05 0.58 6.79
C LEU A 273 1.43 0.42 7.20
N ILE A 274 1.75 0.74 8.46
CA ILE A 274 3.08 0.49 9.04
C ILE A 274 3.42 -0.99 8.96
N GLU A 275 2.49 -1.86 9.33
CA GLU A 275 2.75 -3.31 9.32
C GLU A 275 2.94 -3.84 7.89
N CYS A 276 2.19 -3.32 6.90
CA CYS A 276 2.43 -3.62 5.49
C CYS A 276 3.84 -3.20 5.06
N ALA A 277 4.25 -1.97 5.39
CA ALA A 277 5.57 -1.45 5.04
C ALA A 277 6.69 -2.25 5.73
N ALA A 278 6.53 -2.56 7.02
CA ALA A 278 7.47 -3.36 7.79
C ALA A 278 7.56 -4.80 7.29
N THR A 279 6.44 -5.42 6.90
CA THR A 279 6.46 -6.78 6.33
C THR A 279 7.22 -6.84 5.02
N VAL A 280 7.15 -5.78 4.20
CA VAL A 280 7.98 -5.68 3.00
C VAL A 280 9.44 -5.36 3.34
N GLY A 281 9.68 -4.53 4.36
CA GLY A 281 11.01 -4.27 4.91
C GLY A 281 11.90 -3.41 4.00
N GLN A 282 13.19 -3.77 3.89
CA GLN A 282 14.19 -3.02 3.12
C GLN A 282 13.75 -2.68 1.68
N PRO A 283 13.14 -3.58 0.88
CA PRO A 283 12.61 -3.24 -0.43
C PRO A 283 11.64 -2.04 -0.46
N PHE A 284 10.82 -1.86 0.59
CA PHE A 284 9.93 -0.71 0.70
C PHE A 284 10.73 0.59 0.92
N VAL A 285 11.73 0.54 1.81
CA VAL A 285 12.59 1.68 2.13
C VAL A 285 13.38 2.12 0.90
N ASP A 286 13.99 1.17 0.19
CA ASP A 286 14.75 1.43 -1.05
C ASP A 286 13.86 2.08 -2.10
N TRP A 287 12.65 1.54 -2.31
CA TRP A 287 11.70 2.12 -3.26
C TRP A 287 11.32 3.54 -2.87
N CYS A 288 11.09 3.82 -1.59
CA CYS A 288 10.75 5.16 -1.13
C CYS A 288 11.90 6.16 -1.34
N ASN A 289 13.14 5.78 -1.05
CA ASN A 289 14.31 6.63 -1.29
C ASN A 289 14.47 7.02 -2.77
N GLU A 290 14.06 6.15 -3.68
CA GLU A 290 14.15 6.40 -5.13
C GLU A 290 12.96 7.19 -5.70
N ASN A 291 11.78 7.15 -5.06
CA ASN A 291 10.52 7.63 -5.64
C ASN A 291 9.83 8.74 -4.84
N ALA A 292 10.39 9.16 -3.71
CA ALA A 292 9.83 10.25 -2.92
C ALA A 292 9.81 11.57 -3.70
N GLN A 293 8.71 12.31 -3.55
CA GLN A 293 8.51 13.64 -4.12
C GLN A 293 8.33 14.67 -3.00
N GLN A 294 8.49 15.96 -3.29
CA GLN A 294 8.24 16.99 -2.29
C GLN A 294 6.73 17.15 -2.05
N PHE A 295 6.33 17.26 -0.78
CA PHE A 295 4.92 17.47 -0.44
C PHE A 295 4.37 18.80 -1.01
N CYS A 296 5.24 19.81 -1.16
CA CYS A 296 4.86 21.08 -1.76
C CYS A 296 4.45 20.95 -3.24
N ASP A 297 4.85 19.88 -3.93
CA ASP A 297 4.50 19.65 -5.34
C ASP A 297 3.11 19.01 -5.51
N ILE A 298 2.53 18.46 -4.43
CA ILE A 298 1.18 17.89 -4.47
C ILE A 298 0.14 19.00 -4.67
N PRO A 299 -0.77 18.91 -5.66
CA PRO A 299 -1.84 19.89 -5.79
C PRO A 299 -2.78 19.85 -4.59
N MET A 300 -3.08 21.02 -4.02
CA MET A 300 -4.08 21.11 -2.95
C MET A 300 -5.48 20.81 -3.50
N MET A 301 -6.35 20.30 -2.65
CA MET A 301 -7.76 20.15 -3.00
C MET A 301 -8.42 21.53 -3.17
N VAL A 302 -9.05 21.77 -4.32
CA VAL A 302 -9.76 23.02 -4.61
C VAL A 302 -11.23 22.71 -4.91
N PRO A 303 -12.19 23.43 -4.29
CA PRO A 303 -13.60 23.24 -4.57
C PRO A 303 -13.92 23.30 -6.07
N GLY A 304 -14.62 22.27 -6.57
CA GLY A 304 -15.03 22.17 -7.96
C GLY A 304 -13.95 21.79 -8.98
N LYS A 305 -12.67 21.61 -8.57
CA LYS A 305 -11.59 21.17 -9.48
C LYS A 305 -11.18 19.73 -9.21
N PRO A 306 -11.07 18.83 -10.22
CA PRO A 306 -10.66 17.45 -10.00
C PRO A 306 -9.32 17.33 -9.26
N ILE A 307 -9.19 16.32 -8.41
CA ILE A 307 -7.91 16.02 -7.73
C ILE A 307 -6.99 15.29 -8.70
N GLY A 308 -5.75 15.78 -8.83
CA GLY A 308 -4.74 15.20 -9.72
C GLY A 308 -4.88 15.59 -11.19
N SER A 309 -5.61 16.67 -11.48
CA SER A 309 -5.59 17.37 -12.79
C SER A 309 -4.37 18.27 -12.93
#